data_AF-A0A1V3XA53-F1
#
_entry.id   AF-A0A1V3XA53-F1
#
_cell.length_a   1.000
_cell.length_b   1.000
_cell.length_c   1.000
_cell.angle_alpha   90.00
_cell.angle_beta   90.00
_cell.angle_gamma   90.00
#
_symmetry.space_group_name_H-M   'P 1'
#
loop_
_entity.id
_entity.type
_entity.pdbx_description
1 polymer ?
#
loop_
_entity_poly.entity_id
_entity_poly.type
_entity_poly.pdbx_seq_one_letter_code
_entity_poly.pdbx_strand_id
1 'polypeptide(L)'
;MPGAIKLASNETVFGPLPSVRTAIEQATDSINRYPDNGCVELKAALAKHVDVAPEQVAVGCGSVSLCQQLVQIVASVGGEVIFGWRSFELYPPQVAVAGATAVPVPLTNHTYDLEAMLAAVTDRTRLIFVCNPNNPTSTVVPPDGLADFVKAVPPHILIAIDEAYVEYVRDGMAPTAWSWYAPTTTWW
;
A
#
# COMPACT_ATOMS: atom_id res chain seq x y z
N MET A 1 -8.24 25.13 12.81
CA MET A 1 -8.06 26.42 13.53
C MET A 1 -7.30 27.36 12.60
N PRO A 2 -7.92 28.44 12.10
CA PRO A 2 -7.20 29.45 11.32
C PRO A 2 -5.96 29.92 12.08
N GLY A 3 -4.81 29.98 11.39
CA GLY A 3 -3.52 30.37 11.99
C GLY A 3 -2.69 29.25 12.63
N ALA A 4 -3.19 28.00 12.71
CA ALA A 4 -2.39 26.88 13.21
C ALA A 4 -1.41 26.34 12.15
N ILE A 5 -0.22 25.90 12.59
CA ILE A 5 0.72 25.14 11.75
C ILE A 5 0.20 23.70 11.62
N LYS A 6 0.11 23.19 10.39
CA LYS A 6 -0.41 21.85 10.11
C LYS A 6 0.71 20.82 10.07
N LEU A 7 0.77 19.95 11.08
CA LEU A 7 1.77 18.87 11.22
C LEU A 7 1.12 17.49 11.45
N ALA A 8 -0.17 17.35 11.14
CA ALA A 8 -0.98 16.19 11.54
C ALA A 8 -1.48 15.31 10.37
N SER A 9 -1.03 15.55 9.14
CA SER A 9 -1.55 14.86 7.94
C SER A 9 -0.46 14.38 6.97
N ASN A 10 0.81 14.42 7.39
CA ASN A 10 1.98 14.02 6.58
C ASN A 10 2.08 14.70 5.19
N GLU A 11 1.47 15.86 5.01
CA GLU A 11 1.52 16.61 3.76
C GLU A 11 2.91 17.20 3.55
N THR A 12 3.38 17.21 2.29
CA THR A 12 4.54 18.01 1.90
C THR A 12 4.20 19.50 1.88
N VAL A 13 5.20 20.36 2.05
CA VAL A 13 4.98 21.82 2.22
C VAL A 13 5.02 22.64 0.94
N PHE A 14 5.49 22.05 -0.17
CA PHE A 14 5.66 22.77 -1.44
C PHE A 14 4.39 22.73 -2.29
N GLY A 15 4.06 23.86 -2.93
CA GLY A 15 3.03 23.89 -3.96
C GLY A 15 3.45 23.16 -5.24
N PRO A 16 2.53 23.02 -6.22
CA PRO A 16 2.83 22.32 -7.47
C PRO A 16 3.90 23.06 -8.28
N LEU A 17 4.76 22.30 -8.96
CA LEU A 17 5.67 22.83 -9.97
C LEU A 17 4.90 23.55 -11.09
N PRO A 18 5.51 24.53 -11.80
CA PRO A 18 4.85 25.22 -12.91
C PRO A 18 4.28 24.27 -13.98
N SER A 19 5.02 23.22 -14.33
CA SER A 19 4.56 22.21 -15.31
C SER A 19 3.33 21.42 -14.82
N VAL A 20 3.28 21.08 -13.53
CA VAL A 20 2.12 20.39 -12.93
C VAL A 20 0.89 21.30 -12.92
N ARG A 21 1.07 22.58 -12.58
CA ARG A 21 0.01 23.59 -12.67
C ARG A 21 -0.54 23.69 -14.10
N THR A 22 0.34 23.82 -15.09
CA THR A 22 -0.07 23.90 -16.51
C THR A 22 -0.86 22.66 -16.95
N ALA A 23 -0.45 21.46 -16.55
CA ALA A 23 -1.18 20.24 -16.88
C ALA A 23 -2.60 20.22 -16.29
N ILE A 24 -2.77 20.69 -15.03
CA ILE A 24 -4.09 20.82 -14.39
C ILE A 24 -4.96 21.86 -15.10
N GLU A 25 -4.38 23.01 -15.44
CA GLU A 25 -5.07 24.09 -16.17
C GLU A 25 -5.57 23.59 -17.53
N GLN A 26 -4.72 22.89 -18.30
CA GLN A 26 -5.10 22.30 -19.58
C GLN A 26 -6.18 21.21 -19.44
N ALA A 27 -6.09 20.35 -18.42
CA ALA A 27 -7.10 19.33 -18.18
C ALA A 27 -8.49 19.94 -17.88
N THR A 28 -8.53 21.15 -17.32
CA THR A 28 -9.78 21.87 -17.00
C THR A 28 -10.59 22.22 -18.25
N ASP A 29 -9.95 22.40 -19.42
CA ASP A 29 -10.64 22.68 -20.69
C ASP A 29 -11.64 21.58 -21.10
N SER A 30 -11.47 20.37 -20.56
CA SER A 30 -12.29 19.19 -20.86
C SER A 30 -13.04 18.64 -19.64
N ILE A 31 -13.17 19.42 -18.56
CA ILE A 31 -13.75 18.96 -17.28
C ILE A 31 -15.20 18.44 -17.39
N ASN A 32 -15.92 18.81 -18.46
CA ASN A 32 -17.27 18.32 -18.76
C ASN A 32 -17.29 16.90 -19.39
N ARG A 33 -16.13 16.28 -19.60
CA ARG A 33 -15.97 14.92 -20.12
C ARG A 33 -15.56 13.98 -18.99
N TYR A 34 -15.96 12.72 -19.12
CA TYR A 34 -15.43 11.67 -18.25
C TYR A 34 -13.92 11.52 -18.44
N PRO A 35 -13.16 11.17 -17.38
CA PRO A 35 -11.76 10.82 -17.51
C PRO A 35 -11.59 9.53 -18.31
N ASP A 36 -10.36 9.25 -18.76
CA ASP A 36 -10.02 7.92 -19.24
C ASP A 36 -10.15 6.91 -18.08
N ASN A 37 -11.17 6.08 -18.17
CA ASN A 37 -11.48 5.06 -17.16
C ASN A 37 -10.34 4.03 -17.00
N GLY A 38 -9.52 3.81 -18.03
CA GLY A 38 -8.38 2.91 -17.97
C GLY A 38 -7.10 3.53 -17.39
N CYS A 39 -7.05 4.86 -17.31
CA CYS A 39 -5.85 5.62 -16.95
C CYS A 39 -4.62 5.18 -17.77
N VAL A 40 -4.79 4.95 -19.08
CA VAL A 40 -3.83 4.28 -19.96
C VAL A 40 -2.47 4.99 -19.97
N GLU A 41 -2.47 6.31 -20.16
CA GLU A 41 -1.23 7.10 -20.19
C GLU A 41 -0.54 7.15 -18.82
N LEU A 42 -1.31 7.26 -17.73
CA LEU A 42 -0.78 7.24 -16.37
C LEU A 42 -0.16 5.88 -16.04
N LYS A 43 -0.82 4.78 -16.39
CA LYS A 43 -0.27 3.43 -16.21
C LYS A 43 1.02 3.25 -16.98
N ALA A 44 1.10 3.70 -18.23
CA ALA A 44 2.32 3.63 -19.02
C ALA A 44 3.48 4.43 -18.39
N ALA A 45 3.19 5.63 -17.87
CA ALA A 45 4.18 6.46 -17.18
C ALA A 45 4.68 5.82 -15.87
N LEU A 46 3.78 5.29 -15.05
CA LEU A 46 4.11 4.59 -13.81
C LEU A 46 4.91 3.32 -14.07
N ALA A 47 4.46 2.48 -15.01
CA ALA A 47 5.12 1.25 -15.41
C ALA A 47 6.57 1.50 -15.84
N LYS A 48 6.79 2.56 -16.64
CA LYS A 48 8.14 3.00 -17.01
C LYS A 48 8.96 3.51 -15.81
N HIS A 49 8.33 4.20 -14.87
CA HIS A 49 9.02 4.76 -13.71
C HIS A 49 9.56 3.68 -12.75
N VAL A 50 8.79 2.60 -12.58
CA VAL A 50 9.10 1.50 -11.65
C VAL A 50 9.59 0.22 -12.35
N ASP A 51 9.81 0.27 -13.67
CA ASP A 51 10.33 -0.82 -14.52
C ASP A 51 9.52 -2.12 -14.48
N VAL A 52 8.21 -2.01 -14.71
CA VAL A 52 7.27 -3.14 -14.82
C VAL A 52 6.40 -3.02 -16.07
N ALA A 53 5.65 -4.06 -16.41
CA ALA A 53 4.67 -4.01 -17.51
C ALA A 53 3.41 -3.21 -17.08
N PRO A 54 2.75 -2.46 -18.00
CA PRO A 54 1.51 -1.72 -17.67
C PRO A 54 0.38 -2.60 -17.09
N GLU A 55 0.34 -3.88 -17.44
CA GLU A 55 -0.60 -4.87 -16.92
C GLU A 55 -0.41 -5.16 -15.42
N GLN A 56 0.78 -4.86 -14.88
CA GLN A 56 1.10 -4.98 -13.45
C GLN A 56 0.70 -3.73 -12.66
N VAL A 57 0.11 -2.72 -13.31
CA VAL A 57 -0.29 -1.45 -12.67
C VAL A 57 -1.80 -1.31 -12.60
N ALA A 58 -2.31 -1.13 -11.38
CA ALA A 58 -3.67 -0.67 -11.11
C ALA A 58 -3.65 0.77 -10.57
N VAL A 59 -4.66 1.56 -10.90
CA VAL A 59 -4.81 2.94 -10.45
C VAL A 59 -6.10 3.07 -9.66
N GLY A 60 -6.04 3.74 -8.51
CA GLY A 60 -7.19 4.04 -7.66
C GLY A 60 -7.24 5.51 -7.28
N CYS A 61 -8.39 5.95 -6.75
CA CYS A 61 -8.55 7.29 -6.20
C CYS A 61 -7.84 7.38 -4.82
N GLY A 62 -6.51 7.49 -4.87
CA GLY A 62 -5.63 7.30 -3.72
C GLY A 62 -5.46 5.82 -3.33
N SER A 63 -4.34 5.49 -2.69
CA SER A 63 -4.07 4.12 -2.21
C SER A 63 -5.12 3.61 -1.22
N VAL A 64 -5.78 4.51 -0.48
CA VAL A 64 -6.92 4.19 0.39
C VAL A 64 -8.05 3.45 -0.34
N SER A 65 -8.31 3.80 -1.59
CA SER A 65 -9.30 3.11 -2.43
C SER A 65 -8.80 1.73 -2.85
N LEU A 66 -7.50 1.59 -3.12
CA LEU A 66 -6.88 0.30 -3.44
C LEU A 66 -6.91 -0.65 -2.24
N CYS A 67 -6.71 -0.17 -1.01
CA CYS A 67 -6.84 -0.98 0.21
C CYS A 67 -8.24 -1.59 0.33
N GLN A 68 -9.29 -0.79 0.09
CA GLN A 68 -10.66 -1.29 0.06
C GLN A 68 -10.88 -2.31 -1.07
N GLN A 69 -10.38 -2.03 -2.27
CA GLN A 69 -10.49 -2.94 -3.42
C GLN A 69 -9.79 -4.28 -3.14
N LEU A 70 -8.61 -4.27 -2.53
CA LEU A 70 -7.90 -5.48 -2.13
C LEU A 70 -8.76 -6.33 -1.18
N VAL A 71 -9.33 -5.73 -0.14
CA VAL A 71 -10.26 -6.42 0.77
C VAL A 71 -11.45 -7.00 0.00
N GLN A 72 -12.08 -6.22 -0.88
CA GLN A 72 -13.25 -6.65 -1.67
C GLN A 72 -12.96 -7.81 -2.64
N ILE A 73 -11.72 -7.91 -3.15
CA ILE A 73 -11.34 -8.97 -4.09
C ILE A 73 -11.15 -10.32 -3.37
N VAL A 74 -10.63 -10.32 -2.13
CA VAL A 74 -10.19 -11.57 -1.48
C VAL A 74 -10.94 -11.94 -0.20
N ALA A 75 -11.61 -11.00 0.46
CA ALA A 75 -12.24 -11.21 1.76
C ALA A 75 -13.75 -10.92 1.75
N SER A 76 -14.49 -11.73 2.49
CA SER A 76 -15.93 -11.60 2.71
C SER A 76 -16.28 -12.11 4.12
N VAL A 77 -17.57 -12.26 4.42
CA VAL A 77 -18.04 -12.93 5.65
C VAL A 77 -17.31 -14.25 5.88
N GLY A 78 -16.70 -14.39 7.07
CA GLY A 78 -15.90 -15.55 7.47
C GLY A 78 -14.43 -15.53 7.04
N GLY A 79 -14.00 -14.57 6.21
CA GLY A 79 -12.59 -14.34 5.90
C GLY A 79 -11.89 -13.52 6.98
N GLU A 80 -10.58 -13.75 7.14
CA GLU A 80 -9.71 -13.02 8.06
C GLU A 80 -8.70 -12.15 7.31
N VAL A 81 -8.48 -10.94 7.82
CA VAL A 81 -7.48 -10.00 7.31
C VAL A 81 -6.51 -9.63 8.45
N ILE A 82 -5.24 -9.98 8.28
CA ILE A 82 -4.18 -9.80 9.29
C ILE A 82 -3.41 -8.50 9.02
N PHE A 83 -3.05 -7.79 10.08
CA PHE A 83 -2.15 -6.63 10.04
C PHE A 83 -1.55 -6.37 11.42
N GLY A 84 -0.39 -5.71 11.47
CA GLY A 84 0.19 -5.22 12.72
C GLY A 84 -0.67 -4.11 13.33
N TRP A 85 -0.73 -4.00 14.67
CA TRP A 85 -1.54 -3.01 15.35
C TRP A 85 -0.85 -2.42 16.59
N ARG A 86 -0.73 -1.08 16.72
CA ARG A 86 -1.38 -0.01 15.93
C ARG A 86 -0.75 0.24 14.55
N SER A 87 -1.57 0.28 13.51
CA SER A 87 -1.17 0.60 12.12
C SER A 87 -2.20 1.52 11.45
N PHE A 88 -2.31 1.49 10.13
CA PHE A 88 -3.14 2.42 9.37
C PHE A 88 -4.60 2.29 9.78
N GLU A 89 -5.19 3.41 10.17
CA GLU A 89 -6.51 3.43 10.82
C GLU A 89 -7.65 2.96 9.92
N LEU A 90 -7.44 2.94 8.59
CA LEU A 90 -8.44 2.49 7.63
C LEU A 90 -8.52 0.97 7.47
N TYR A 91 -7.53 0.19 7.90
CA TYR A 91 -7.61 -1.27 7.75
C TYR A 91 -8.82 -1.88 8.48
N PRO A 92 -9.04 -1.66 9.80
CA PRO A 92 -10.19 -2.24 10.49
C PRO A 92 -11.57 -1.89 9.89
N PRO A 93 -11.91 -0.61 9.61
CA PRO A 93 -13.22 -0.28 9.06
C PRO A 93 -13.42 -0.82 7.63
N GLN A 94 -12.39 -0.88 6.79
CA GLN A 94 -12.50 -1.46 5.44
C GLN A 94 -12.78 -2.96 5.49
N VAL A 95 -12.09 -3.68 6.37
CA VAL A 95 -12.34 -5.11 6.62
C VAL A 95 -13.78 -5.34 7.12
N ALA A 96 -14.25 -4.50 8.05
CA ALA A 96 -15.61 -4.59 8.59
C ALA A 96 -16.68 -4.34 7.52
N VAL A 97 -16.46 -3.42 6.57
CA VAL A 97 -17.40 -3.15 5.46
C VAL A 97 -17.62 -4.38 4.58
N ALA A 98 -16.60 -5.22 4.39
CA ALA A 98 -16.70 -6.48 3.66
C ALA A 98 -17.36 -7.63 4.48
N GLY A 99 -17.67 -7.39 5.76
CA GLY A 99 -18.13 -8.42 6.70
C GLY A 99 -17.05 -9.41 7.13
N ALA A 100 -15.78 -9.14 6.78
CA ALA A 100 -14.64 -9.94 7.18
C ALA A 100 -14.20 -9.63 8.62
N THR A 101 -13.34 -10.46 9.19
CA THR A 101 -12.79 -10.29 10.55
C THR A 101 -11.38 -9.71 10.48
N ALA A 102 -11.18 -8.56 11.14
CA ALA A 102 -9.86 -7.99 11.33
C ALA A 102 -9.10 -8.77 12.40
N VAL A 103 -7.85 -9.12 12.12
CA VAL A 103 -6.94 -9.80 13.04
C VAL A 103 -5.74 -8.88 13.34
N PRO A 104 -5.89 -7.95 14.31
CA PRO A 104 -4.82 -7.05 14.69
C PRO A 104 -3.76 -7.78 15.53
N VAL A 105 -2.51 -7.78 15.06
CA VAL A 105 -1.37 -8.42 15.75
C VAL A 105 -0.54 -7.35 16.47
N PRO A 106 -0.26 -7.47 17.78
CA PRO A 106 0.53 -6.48 18.50
C PRO A 106 1.90 -6.23 17.85
N LEU A 107 2.34 -4.97 17.88
CA LEU A 107 3.70 -4.59 17.47
C LEU A 107 4.73 -4.97 18.54
N THR A 108 5.98 -5.19 18.12
CA THR A 108 7.14 -5.35 18.99
C THR A 108 8.07 -4.15 18.81
N ASN A 109 8.36 -3.43 19.89
CA ASN A 109 9.16 -2.18 19.86
C ASN A 109 8.68 -1.20 18.77
N HIS A 110 7.36 -0.98 18.71
CA HIS A 110 6.71 -0.12 17.70
C HIS A 110 6.85 -0.58 16.25
N THR A 111 7.35 -1.79 15.98
CA THR A 111 7.57 -2.33 14.64
C THR A 111 6.69 -3.55 14.41
N TYR A 112 6.31 -3.81 13.16
CA TYR A 112 5.57 -5.01 12.78
C TYR A 112 6.32 -6.26 13.25
N ASP A 113 5.61 -7.14 13.95
CA ASP A 113 6.13 -8.44 14.37
C ASP A 113 5.75 -9.49 13.33
N LEU A 114 6.63 -9.70 12.35
CA LEU A 114 6.38 -10.60 11.22
C LEU A 114 6.22 -12.06 11.66
N GLU A 115 6.90 -12.48 12.73
CA GLU A 115 6.79 -13.83 13.28
C GLU A 115 5.41 -14.04 13.91
N ALA A 116 4.97 -13.10 14.76
CA ALA A 116 3.63 -13.14 15.35
C ALA A 116 2.53 -13.03 14.30
N MET A 117 2.74 -12.25 13.23
CA MET A 117 1.79 -12.17 12.11
C MET A 117 1.69 -13.48 11.35
N LEU A 118 2.81 -14.15 11.10
CA LEU A 118 2.82 -15.47 10.45
C LEU A 118 2.14 -16.53 11.33
N ALA A 119 2.38 -16.49 12.65
CA ALA A 119 1.74 -17.39 13.61
C ALA A 119 0.22 -17.19 13.74
N ALA A 120 -0.30 -16.01 13.35
CA ALA A 120 -1.73 -15.71 13.35
C ALA A 120 -2.47 -16.22 12.10
N VAL A 121 -1.75 -16.76 11.10
CA VAL A 121 -2.35 -17.29 9.87
C VAL A 121 -3.21 -18.51 10.17
N THR A 122 -4.41 -18.55 9.57
CA THR A 122 -5.36 -19.67 9.64
C THR A 122 -5.91 -20.00 8.24
N ASP A 123 -6.67 -21.09 8.14
CA ASP A 123 -7.39 -21.45 6.90
C ASP A 123 -8.40 -20.39 6.44
N ARG A 124 -8.76 -19.43 7.31
CA ARG A 124 -9.64 -18.30 7.00
C ARG A 124 -8.89 -17.05 6.53
N THR A 125 -7.57 -16.99 6.66
CA THR A 125 -6.77 -15.83 6.24
C THR A 125 -6.87 -15.66 4.72
N ARG A 126 -7.18 -14.43 4.27
CA ARG A 126 -7.29 -14.09 2.84
C ARG A 126 -6.35 -12.98 2.42
N LEU A 127 -6.06 -12.06 3.34
CA LEU A 127 -5.23 -10.89 3.10
C LEU A 127 -4.35 -10.61 4.32
N ILE A 128 -3.11 -10.24 4.06
CA ILE A 128 -2.20 -9.68 5.06
C ILE A 128 -1.74 -8.31 4.57
N PHE A 129 -1.95 -7.26 5.38
CA PHE A 129 -1.32 -5.97 5.14
C PHE A 129 0.01 -5.88 5.89
N VAL A 130 1.03 -5.36 5.21
CA VAL A 130 2.32 -4.96 5.80
C VAL A 130 2.55 -3.49 5.48
N CYS A 131 2.30 -2.60 6.43
CA CYS A 131 2.55 -1.15 6.26
C CYS A 131 4.01 -0.84 6.56
N ASN A 132 4.79 -0.48 5.53
CA ASN A 132 6.25 -0.39 5.62
C ASN A 132 6.82 0.76 4.76
N PRO A 133 7.07 1.96 5.32
CA PRO A 133 7.01 2.32 6.74
C PRO A 133 5.62 2.31 7.37
N ASN A 134 5.53 1.93 8.65
CA ASN A 134 4.25 1.85 9.36
C ASN A 134 3.71 3.25 9.70
N ASN A 135 2.46 3.52 9.35
CA ASN A 135 1.67 4.60 9.95
C ASN A 135 0.88 4.04 11.15
N PRO A 136 1.04 4.54 12.39
CA PRO A 136 1.65 5.82 12.75
C PRO A 136 3.06 5.74 13.34
N THR A 137 3.65 4.55 13.49
CA THR A 137 4.88 4.39 14.28
C THR A 137 6.18 4.72 13.55
N SER A 138 6.13 4.99 12.24
CA SER A 138 7.22 5.35 11.32
C SER A 138 8.27 4.27 11.05
N THR A 139 8.26 3.16 11.78
CA THR A 139 9.29 2.13 11.66
C THR A 139 9.12 1.29 10.40
N VAL A 140 10.23 0.65 10.01
CA VAL A 140 10.29 -0.34 8.94
C VAL A 140 10.75 -1.68 9.48
N VAL A 141 10.29 -2.77 8.88
CA VAL A 141 10.89 -4.11 9.07
C VAL A 141 12.16 -4.23 8.22
N PRO A 142 13.14 -5.07 8.61
CA PRO A 142 14.31 -5.34 7.79
C PRO A 142 13.92 -5.92 6.41
N PRO A 143 14.54 -5.48 5.30
CA PRO A 143 14.18 -5.95 3.95
C PRO A 143 14.28 -7.47 3.78
N ASP A 144 15.33 -8.10 4.31
CA ASP A 144 15.51 -9.55 4.25
C ASP A 144 14.43 -10.28 5.07
N GLY A 145 14.09 -9.75 6.24
CA GLY A 145 13.01 -10.28 7.07
C GLY A 145 11.64 -10.19 6.39
N LEU A 146 11.39 -9.12 5.63
CA LEU A 146 10.19 -8.99 4.82
C LEU A 146 10.16 -10.00 3.68
N ALA A 147 11.28 -10.19 2.98
CA ALA A 147 11.38 -11.18 1.90
C ALA A 147 11.16 -12.61 2.41
N ASP A 148 11.73 -12.96 3.57
CA ASP A 148 11.55 -14.28 4.19
C ASP A 148 10.14 -14.50 4.71
N PHE A 149 9.50 -13.47 5.27
CA PHE A 149 8.08 -13.49 5.62
C PHE A 149 7.21 -13.79 4.40
N VAL A 150 7.42 -13.09 3.29
CA VAL A 150 6.66 -13.29 2.04
C VAL A 150 6.80 -14.71 1.51
N LYS A 151 8.01 -15.30 1.58
CA LYS A 151 8.24 -16.70 1.19
C LYS A 151 7.56 -17.71 2.12
N ALA A 152 7.42 -17.39 3.39
CA ALA A 152 6.86 -18.28 4.40
C ALA A 152 5.32 -18.27 4.41
N VAL A 153 4.68 -17.18 3.98
CA VAL A 153 3.23 -17.08 3.86
C VAL A 153 2.72 -18.06 2.78
N PRO A 154 1.66 -18.83 3.06
CA PRO A 154 1.05 -19.71 2.06
C PRO A 154 0.71 -18.97 0.76
N PRO A 155 1.07 -19.51 -0.43
CA PRO A 155 1.01 -18.78 -1.70
C PRO A 155 -0.42 -18.43 -2.17
N HIS A 156 -1.45 -18.98 -1.52
CA HIS A 156 -2.85 -18.65 -1.81
C HIS A 156 -3.36 -17.43 -1.03
N ILE A 157 -2.57 -16.90 -0.09
CA ILE A 157 -2.91 -15.72 0.72
C ILE A 157 -2.30 -14.48 0.04
N LEU A 158 -3.11 -13.45 -0.18
CA LEU A 158 -2.63 -12.20 -0.76
C LEU A 158 -1.86 -11.40 0.30
N ILE A 159 -0.71 -10.85 -0.06
CA ILE A 159 0.06 -9.91 0.76
C ILE A 159 0.03 -8.55 0.09
N ALA A 160 -0.41 -7.53 0.82
CA ALA A 160 -0.38 -6.15 0.41
C ALA A 160 0.69 -5.40 1.21
N ILE A 161 1.79 -5.05 0.55
CA ILE A 161 2.84 -4.21 1.14
C ILE A 161 2.46 -2.75 0.85
N ASP A 162 2.09 -2.01 1.89
CA ASP A 162 1.66 -0.62 1.81
C ASP A 162 2.89 0.30 2.00
N GLU A 163 3.33 0.87 0.88
CA GLU A 163 4.58 1.62 0.73
C GLU A 163 4.36 3.14 0.60
N ALA A 164 3.30 3.67 1.22
CA ALA A 164 2.92 5.09 1.15
C ALA A 164 4.04 6.10 1.53
N TYR A 165 5.08 5.66 2.25
CA TYR A 165 6.21 6.48 2.69
C TYR A 165 7.58 5.94 2.23
N VAL A 166 7.61 5.06 1.23
CA VAL A 166 8.84 4.37 0.81
C VAL A 166 9.95 5.33 0.36
N GLU A 167 9.61 6.47 -0.25
CA GLU A 167 10.56 7.49 -0.72
C GLU A 167 11.32 8.18 0.43
N TYR A 168 10.89 8.01 1.68
CA TYR A 168 11.55 8.56 2.86
C TYR A 168 12.51 7.56 3.53
N VAL A 169 12.52 6.30 3.11
CA VAL A 169 13.37 5.27 3.72
C VAL A 169 14.83 5.46 3.32
N ARG A 170 15.75 5.36 4.29
CA ARG A 170 17.20 5.54 4.11
C ARG A 170 17.97 4.38 4.74
N ASP A 171 19.29 4.49 4.79
CA ASP A 171 20.19 3.56 5.51
C ASP A 171 20.10 2.10 5.05
N GLY A 172 19.81 1.88 3.77
CA GLY A 172 19.69 0.53 3.20
C GLY A 172 18.44 -0.23 3.64
N MET A 173 17.47 0.44 4.28
CA MET A 173 16.26 -0.18 4.80
C MET A 173 15.07 -0.14 3.83
N ALA A 174 15.25 0.41 2.63
CA ALA A 174 14.18 0.51 1.66
C ALA A 174 13.75 -0.90 1.22
N PRO A 175 12.48 -1.29 1.42
CA PRO A 175 11.96 -2.50 0.81
C PRO A 175 12.03 -2.33 -0.71
N THR A 176 12.55 -3.32 -1.42
CA THR A 176 12.57 -3.32 -2.89
C THR A 176 11.46 -4.23 -3.42
N ALA A 177 10.24 -4.12 -2.87
CA ALA A 177 9.16 -5.08 -3.15
C ALA A 177 8.82 -5.18 -4.64
N TRP A 178 8.82 -4.07 -5.38
CA TRP A 178 8.64 -4.08 -6.85
C TRP A 178 9.84 -4.67 -7.61
N SER A 179 11.05 -4.67 -7.04
CA SER A 179 12.22 -5.31 -7.68
C SER A 179 12.11 -6.84 -7.77
N TRP A 180 11.24 -7.44 -6.94
CA TRP A 180 10.94 -8.86 -7.01
C TRP A 180 10.17 -9.23 -8.29
N TYR A 181 9.57 -8.25 -8.97
CA TYR A 181 8.77 -8.41 -10.18
C TYR A 181 9.47 -7.89 -11.44
N ALA A 182 10.69 -7.34 -11.33
CA ALA A 182 11.47 -6.91 -12.48
C ALA A 182 11.83 -8.13 -13.37
N PRO A 183 11.79 -8.01 -14.71
CA PRO A 183 12.00 -9.14 -15.63
C PRO A 183 13.38 -9.81 -15.51
N THR A 184 14.35 -9.20 -14.83
CA THR A 184 15.66 -9.78 -14.53
C THR A 184 15.68 -10.72 -13.32
N THR A 185 14.59 -10.79 -12.55
CA THR A 185 14.48 -11.61 -11.35
C THR A 185 13.52 -12.76 -11.64
N THR A 186 14.02 -13.80 -12.31
CA THR A 186 13.28 -15.05 -12.48
C THR A 186 13.06 -15.72 -11.12
N TRP A 187 11.85 -15.60 -10.58
CA TRP A 187 11.32 -16.47 -9.55
C TRP A 187 10.19 -17.30 -10.13
N TRP A 188 10.55 -18.36 -10.86
CA TRP A 188 9.73 -19.53 -11.16
C TRP A 188 10.64 -20.76 -11.17
#